data_AF-A0A7L1EE54-F1
#
_entry.id   AF-A0A7L1EE54-F1
#
_cell.length_a   1.000
_cell.length_b   1.000
_cell.length_c   1.000
_cell.angle_alpha   90.00
_cell.angle_beta   90.00
_cell.angle_gamma   90.00
#
_symmetry.space_group_name_H-M   'P 1'
#
loop_
_entity.id
_entity.type
_entity.pdbx_description
1 polymer ?
#
loop_
_entity_poly.entity_id
_entity_poly.type
_entity_poly.pdbx_seq_one_letter_code
_entity_poly.pdbx_strand_id
1 'polypeptide(L)'
;YPTWKRTLARRARESQMKRFCRAQAIQRRLEEIEVTFRELEQQGIKLEKLLRDENESPADQQTQWTNQLLYLVQKKNNLMTEESDLMIAVQELKLEEQQCQLDEKLRSYMNKEGECQHVPGRGSQLRACGIPSSTLTPAPTDTLKTAEDEKAEQEILKQLVEVVNKRNVLIQLQEEKRLSEL
;
A
#
# COMPACT_ATOMS: atom_id res chain seq x y z
N TYR A 1 9.99 32.35 4.30
CA TYR A 1 10.30 31.06 4.95
C TYR A 1 9.51 29.94 4.29
N PRO A 2 10.10 28.77 3.96
CA PRO A 2 9.42 27.78 3.14
C PRO A 2 8.45 26.95 4.01
N THR A 3 7.25 27.48 4.21
CA THR A 3 6.15 26.81 4.93
C THR A 3 5.73 25.51 4.24
N TRP A 4 5.91 25.41 2.93
CA TRP A 4 5.53 24.24 2.13
C TRP A 4 6.33 22.97 2.48
N LYS A 5 7.63 23.07 2.80
CA LYS A 5 8.45 21.91 3.20
C LYS A 5 7.93 21.28 4.50
N ARG A 6 7.53 22.11 5.47
CA ARG A 6 6.93 21.66 6.74
C ARG A 6 5.55 21.05 6.51
N THR A 7 4.74 21.65 5.64
CA THR A 7 3.42 21.14 5.27
C THR A 7 3.52 19.78 4.56
N LEU A 8 4.49 19.61 3.65
CA LEU A 8 4.73 18.36 2.94
C LEU A 8 5.19 17.25 3.89
N ALA A 9 6.14 17.53 4.78
CA ALA A 9 6.60 16.57 5.79
C ALA A 9 5.47 16.17 6.77
N ARG A 10 4.59 17.12 7.14
CA ARG A 10 3.40 16.81 7.95
C ARG A 10 2.45 15.86 7.19
N ARG A 11 2.14 16.16 5.93
CA ARG A 11 1.28 15.30 5.10
C ARG A 11 1.85 13.90 4.92
N ALA A 12 3.18 13.77 4.76
CA ALA A 12 3.84 12.47 4.68
C ALA A 12 3.63 11.65 5.97
N ARG A 13 3.83 12.27 7.15
CA ARG A 13 3.57 11.62 8.44
C ARG A 13 2.11 11.24 8.63
N GLU A 14 1.17 12.11 8.24
CA GLU A 14 -0.27 11.83 8.30
C GLU A 14 -0.64 10.65 7.39
N SER A 15 -0.09 10.58 6.17
CA SER A 15 -0.32 9.47 5.25
C SER A 15 0.27 8.16 5.76
N GLN A 16 1.47 8.20 6.34
CA GLN A 16 2.08 7.03 6.98
C GLN A 16 1.24 6.54 8.18
N MET A 17 0.79 7.45 9.04
CA MET A 17 -0.09 7.10 10.16
C MET A 17 -1.40 6.48 9.70
N LYS A 18 -2.04 7.04 8.66
CA LYS A 18 -3.28 6.48 8.08
C LYS A 18 -3.08 5.04 7.59
N ARG A 19 -1.99 4.77 6.86
CA ARG A 19 -1.67 3.41 6.37
C ARG A 19 -1.39 2.46 7.52
N PHE A 20 -0.65 2.89 8.53
CA PHE A 20 -0.41 2.11 9.74
C PHE A 20 -1.71 1.77 10.48
N CYS A 21 -2.58 2.75 10.73
CA CYS A 21 -3.87 2.52 11.37
C CYS A 21 -4.77 1.58 10.55
N ARG A 22 -4.79 1.73 9.21
CA ARG A 22 -5.53 0.82 8.32
C ARG A 22 -4.99 -0.62 8.43
N ALA A 23 -3.68 -0.80 8.42
CA ALA A 23 -3.05 -2.11 8.61
C ALA A 23 -3.41 -2.74 9.96
N GLN A 24 -3.34 -1.95 11.05
CA GLN A 24 -3.70 -2.42 12.38
C GLN A 24 -5.17 -2.83 12.49
N ALA A 25 -6.07 -2.06 11.87
CA ALA A 25 -7.49 -2.38 11.85
C ALA A 25 -7.78 -3.69 11.11
N ILE A 26 -7.14 -3.89 9.95
CA ILE A 26 -7.25 -5.15 9.18
C ILE A 26 -6.71 -6.33 9.99
N GLN A 27 -5.54 -6.20 10.60
CA GLN A 27 -4.93 -7.26 11.41
C GLN A 27 -5.83 -7.66 12.58
N ARG A 28 -6.36 -6.68 13.32
CA ARG A 28 -7.31 -6.95 14.40
C ARG A 28 -8.53 -7.70 13.89
N ARG A 29 -9.10 -7.29 12.76
CA ARG A 29 -10.30 -7.93 12.23
C ARG A 29 -10.05 -9.36 11.78
N LEU A 30 -8.89 -9.65 11.17
CA LEU A 30 -8.48 -11.01 10.83
C LEU A 30 -8.35 -11.90 12.07
N GLU A 31 -7.77 -11.38 13.15
CA GLU A 31 -7.67 -12.11 14.43
C GLU A 31 -9.04 -12.40 15.05
N GLU A 32 -9.97 -11.43 15.00
CA GLU A 32 -11.36 -11.63 15.42
C GLU A 32 -12.05 -12.73 14.59
N ILE A 33 -11.87 -12.71 13.27
CA ILE A 33 -12.39 -13.74 12.36
C ILE A 33 -11.83 -15.11 12.74
N GLU A 34 -10.51 -15.23 12.95
CA GLU A 34 -9.86 -16.49 13.34
C GLU A 34 -10.43 -17.06 14.65
N VAL A 35 -10.65 -16.21 15.66
CA VAL A 35 -11.27 -16.61 16.93
C VAL A 35 -12.70 -17.12 16.69
N THR A 36 -13.52 -16.38 15.95
CA THR A 36 -14.91 -16.81 15.67
C THR A 36 -14.96 -18.10 14.83
N PHE A 37 -14.02 -18.30 13.90
CA PHE A 37 -13.91 -19.54 13.14
C PHE A 37 -13.66 -20.75 14.05
N ARG A 38 -12.74 -20.63 15.01
CA ARG A 38 -12.45 -21.68 15.99
C ARG A 38 -13.68 -22.02 16.84
N GLU A 39 -14.46 -21.02 17.25
CA GLU A 39 -15.70 -21.23 17.99
C GLU A 39 -16.75 -21.99 17.16
N LEU A 40 -16.96 -21.60 15.90
CA LEU A 40 -17.88 -22.28 14.98
C LEU A 40 -17.43 -23.71 14.66
N GLU A 41 -16.12 -23.95 14.58
CA GLU A 41 -15.56 -25.29 14.43
C GLU A 41 -15.85 -26.17 15.65
N GLN A 42 -15.66 -25.65 16.86
CA GLN A 42 -16.01 -26.38 18.08
C GLN A 42 -17.51 -26.67 18.18
N GLN A 43 -18.37 -25.73 17.79
CA GLN A 43 -19.81 -25.95 17.70
C GLN A 43 -20.15 -27.03 16.68
N GLY A 44 -19.50 -27.00 15.50
CA GLY A 44 -19.66 -28.02 14.46
C GLY A 44 -19.26 -29.42 14.93
N ILE A 45 -18.12 -29.56 15.63
CA ILE A 45 -17.67 -30.83 16.21
C ILE A 45 -18.68 -31.36 17.23
N LYS A 46 -19.24 -30.50 18.08
CA LYS A 46 -20.27 -30.90 19.06
C LYS A 46 -21.54 -31.36 18.34
N LEU A 47 -21.98 -30.64 17.32
CA LEU A 47 -23.13 -31.02 16.50
C LEU A 47 -22.92 -32.37 15.80
N GLU A 48 -21.74 -32.60 15.21
CA GLU A 48 -21.40 -33.87 14.56
C GLU A 48 -21.41 -35.05 15.55
N LYS A 49 -20.88 -34.85 16.76
CA LYS A 49 -20.90 -35.88 17.81
C LYS A 49 -22.32 -36.27 18.19
N LEU A 50 -23.18 -35.29 18.46
CA LEU A 50 -24.59 -35.53 18.77
C LEU A 50 -25.30 -36.30 17.63
N LEU A 51 -25.06 -35.92 16.38
CA LEU A 51 -25.62 -36.60 15.21
C LEU A 51 -25.16 -38.05 15.06
N ARG A 52 -23.95 -38.40 15.51
CA ARG A 52 -23.47 -39.79 15.48
C ARG A 52 -24.08 -40.65 16.58
N ASP A 53 -24.45 -40.04 17.69
CA ASP A 53 -25.01 -40.73 18.86
C ASP A 53 -26.54 -40.94 18.73
N GLU A 54 -27.26 -40.07 18.01
CA GLU A 54 -28.69 -40.20 17.72
C GLU A 54 -28.98 -40.97 16.41
N ASN A 55 -29.18 -42.29 16.52
CA ASN A 55 -29.44 -43.17 15.35
C ASN A 55 -30.93 -43.27 14.91
N GLU A 56 -31.89 -42.82 15.73
CA GLU A 56 -33.33 -42.77 15.37
C GLU A 56 -33.96 -41.51 15.98
N SER A 57 -34.03 -40.44 15.19
CA SER A 57 -34.48 -39.14 15.65
C SER A 57 -35.79 -38.71 14.96
N PRO A 58 -36.78 -38.13 15.69
CA PRO A 58 -38.01 -37.61 15.11
C PRO A 58 -37.76 -36.44 14.13
N ALA A 59 -38.70 -36.23 13.20
CA ALA A 59 -38.60 -35.22 12.13
C ALA A 59 -38.34 -33.77 12.63
N ASP A 60 -38.83 -33.42 13.83
CA ASP A 60 -38.62 -32.09 14.43
C ASP A 60 -37.15 -31.86 14.85
N GLN A 61 -36.51 -32.87 15.43
CA GLN A 61 -35.08 -32.83 15.77
C GLN A 61 -34.22 -32.76 14.48
N GLN A 62 -34.61 -33.51 13.44
CA GLN A 62 -33.93 -33.45 12.15
C GLN A 62 -34.00 -32.06 11.52
N THR A 63 -35.16 -31.38 11.62
CA THR A 63 -35.32 -30.00 11.15
C THR A 63 -34.46 -29.03 11.96
N GLN A 64 -34.41 -29.19 13.29
CA GLN A 64 -33.56 -28.38 14.16
C GLN A 64 -32.08 -28.49 13.81
N TRP A 65 -31.56 -29.70 13.60
CA TRP A 65 -30.15 -29.89 13.24
C TRP A 65 -29.81 -29.39 11.85
N THR A 66 -30.73 -29.55 10.89
CA THR A 66 -30.56 -29.02 9.54
C THR A 66 -30.44 -27.49 9.58
N ASN A 67 -31.28 -26.82 10.36
CA ASN A 67 -31.19 -25.38 10.57
C ASN A 67 -29.87 -24.96 11.27
N GLN A 68 -29.42 -25.74 12.25
CA GLN A 68 -28.16 -25.46 12.96
C GLN A 68 -26.95 -25.62 12.04
N LEU A 69 -26.94 -26.65 11.19
CA LEU A 69 -25.89 -26.88 10.20
C LEU A 69 -25.88 -25.75 9.15
N LEU A 70 -27.06 -25.39 8.63
CA LEU A 70 -27.21 -24.30 7.68
C LEU A 70 -26.65 -22.98 8.26
N TYR A 71 -26.99 -22.68 9.52
CA TYR A 71 -26.46 -21.51 10.22
C TYR A 71 -24.93 -21.53 10.30
N LEU A 72 -24.32 -22.65 10.72
CA LEU A 72 -22.87 -22.76 10.83
C LEU A 72 -22.17 -22.57 9.47
N VAL A 73 -22.70 -23.18 8.42
CA VAL A 73 -22.17 -23.06 7.05
C VAL A 73 -22.30 -21.63 6.55
N GLN A 74 -23.47 -21.01 6.66
CA GLN A 74 -23.69 -19.62 6.24
C GLN A 74 -22.78 -18.67 7.01
N LYS A 75 -22.64 -18.85 8.32
CA LYS A 75 -21.78 -18.00 9.14
C LYS A 75 -20.31 -18.14 8.76
N LYS A 76 -19.82 -19.37 8.53
CA LYS A 76 -18.45 -19.63 8.07
C LYS A 76 -18.20 -19.05 6.68
N ASN A 77 -19.15 -19.19 5.76
CA ASN A 77 -19.03 -18.61 4.42
C ASN A 77 -18.93 -17.08 4.48
N ASN A 78 -19.77 -16.43 5.29
CA ASN A 78 -19.70 -14.97 5.47
C ASN A 78 -18.35 -14.51 6.03
N LEU A 79 -17.81 -15.25 7.02
CA LEU A 79 -16.49 -14.94 7.58
C LEU A 79 -15.37 -15.18 6.56
N MET A 80 -15.47 -16.22 5.72
CA MET A 80 -14.51 -16.49 4.65
C MET A 80 -14.54 -15.39 3.58
N THR A 81 -15.73 -14.92 3.21
CA THR A 81 -15.89 -13.80 2.27
C THR A 81 -15.24 -12.54 2.83
N GLU A 82 -15.49 -12.21 4.10
CA GLU A 82 -14.89 -11.07 4.78
C GLU A 82 -13.37 -11.19 4.89
N GLU A 83 -12.85 -12.37 5.27
CA GLU A 83 -11.41 -12.66 5.33
C GLU A 83 -10.76 -12.44 3.97
N SER A 84 -11.37 -12.95 2.89
CA SER A 84 -10.91 -12.75 1.52
C SER A 84 -10.82 -11.26 1.16
N ASP A 85 -11.82 -10.45 1.51
CA ASP A 85 -11.79 -9.00 1.26
C ASP A 85 -10.68 -8.30 2.04
N LEU A 86 -10.48 -8.69 3.31
CA LEU A 86 -9.39 -8.17 4.14
C LEU A 86 -8.02 -8.55 3.56
N MET A 87 -7.86 -9.76 3.01
CA MET A 87 -6.62 -10.19 2.37
C MET A 87 -6.30 -9.39 1.10
N ILE A 88 -7.32 -8.99 0.33
CA ILE A 88 -7.14 -8.05 -0.79
C ILE A 88 -6.68 -6.68 -0.25
N ALA A 89 -7.30 -6.18 0.81
CA ALA A 89 -6.89 -4.93 1.45
C ALA A 89 -5.46 -4.97 2.01
N VAL A 90 -4.99 -6.12 2.52
CA VAL A 90 -3.57 -6.33 2.90
C VAL A 90 -2.66 -6.17 1.68
N GLN A 91 -3.03 -6.75 0.54
CA GLN A 91 -2.22 -6.66 -0.67
C GLN A 91 -2.21 -5.24 -1.25
N GLU A 92 -3.35 -4.53 -1.23
CA GLU A 92 -3.43 -3.11 -1.58
C GLU A 92 -2.49 -2.27 -0.71
N LEU A 93 -2.50 -2.47 0.62
CA LEU A 93 -1.62 -1.76 1.55
C LEU A 93 -0.13 -2.00 1.25
N LYS A 94 0.26 -3.23 0.90
CA LYS A 94 1.64 -3.53 0.49
C LYS A 94 2.02 -2.73 -0.77
N LEU A 95 1.11 -2.65 -1.73
CA LEU A 95 1.31 -1.87 -2.95
C LEU A 95 1.32 -0.36 -2.67
N GLU A 96 0.54 0.14 -1.71
CA GLU A 96 0.60 1.54 -1.22
C GLU A 96 1.94 1.88 -0.56
N GLU A 97 2.48 0.97 0.24
CA GLU A 97 3.81 1.12 0.83
C GLU A 97 4.92 1.12 -0.23
N GLN A 98 4.88 0.19 -1.18
CA GLN A 98 5.83 0.16 -2.30
C GLN A 98 5.76 1.45 -3.13
N GLN A 99 4.55 1.91 -3.47
CA GLN A 99 4.40 3.16 -4.21
C GLN A 99 4.97 4.35 -3.43
N CYS A 100 4.69 4.46 -2.13
CA CYS A 100 5.19 5.55 -1.30
C CYS A 100 6.73 5.59 -1.26
N GLN A 101 7.38 4.43 -1.13
CA GLN A 101 8.83 4.33 -1.13
C GLN A 101 9.45 4.72 -2.49
N LEU A 102 8.82 4.30 -3.59
CA LEU A 102 9.24 4.67 -4.94
C LEU A 102 9.07 6.18 -5.20
N ASP A 103 7.94 6.76 -4.78
CA ASP A 103 7.69 8.20 -4.90
C ASP A 103 8.68 9.03 -4.08
N GLU A 104 9.05 8.58 -2.88
CA GLU A 104 10.06 9.25 -2.05
C GLU A 104 11.45 9.20 -2.70
N LYS A 105 11.85 8.05 -3.25
CA LYS A 105 13.10 7.91 -4.02
C LYS A 105 13.10 8.84 -5.23
N LEU A 106 12.03 8.85 -6.02
CA LEU A 106 11.92 9.73 -7.20
C LEU A 106 12.03 11.22 -6.82
N ARG A 107 11.34 11.65 -5.76
CA ARG A 107 11.45 13.02 -5.23
C ARG A 107 12.87 13.36 -4.77
N SER A 108 13.61 12.40 -4.23
CA SER A 108 15.01 12.61 -3.84
C SER A 108 15.90 12.93 -5.04
N TYR A 109 15.74 12.19 -6.15
CA TYR A 109 16.49 12.45 -7.39
C TYR A 109 16.11 13.79 -8.02
N MET A 110 14.82 14.12 -8.08
CA MET A 110 14.35 15.41 -8.61
C MET A 110 14.82 16.62 -7.78
N ASN A 111 14.90 16.50 -6.44
CA ASN A 111 15.35 17.62 -5.60
C ASN A 111 16.85 17.92 -5.77
N LYS A 112 17.67 16.94 -6.20
CA LYS A 112 19.08 17.18 -6.54
C LYS A 112 19.23 18.11 -7.77
N GLU A 113 18.20 18.23 -8.61
CA GLU A 113 18.17 19.13 -9.78
C GLU A 113 17.91 20.60 -9.41
N GLY A 114 17.31 20.86 -8.24
CA GLY A 114 16.81 22.18 -7.85
C GLY A 114 17.73 23.02 -6.95
N GLU A 115 18.88 22.50 -6.54
CA GLU A 115 19.84 23.18 -5.68
C GLU A 115 20.99 23.84 -6.47
N CYS A 116 20.67 24.46 -7.62
CA CYS A 116 21.56 25.43 -8.25
C CYS A 116 21.58 26.70 -7.38
N GLN A 117 22.69 26.88 -6.66
CA GLN A 117 22.90 27.96 -5.71
C GLN A 117 22.74 29.34 -6.39
N HIS A 118 21.88 30.17 -5.81
CA HIS A 118 21.90 31.61 -6.04
C HIS A 118 23.31 32.14 -5.78
N VAL A 119 24.03 32.51 -6.83
CA VAL A 119 25.33 33.17 -6.72
C VAL A 119 25.08 34.55 -6.08
N PRO A 120 25.75 34.94 -4.98
CA PRO A 120 25.63 36.29 -4.47
C PRO A 120 26.17 37.23 -5.54
N GLY A 121 25.30 38.10 -6.08
CA GLY A 121 25.65 39.07 -7.09
C GLY A 121 26.86 39.89 -6.65
N ARG A 122 27.95 39.83 -7.42
CA ARG A 122 29.09 40.74 -7.26
C ARG A 122 28.59 42.15 -7.49
N GLY A 123 28.63 42.97 -6.45
CA GLY A 123 28.44 44.41 -6.55
C GLY A 123 29.39 45.00 -7.58
N SER A 124 28.84 45.83 -8.45
CA SER A 124 29.52 46.56 -9.50
C SER A 124 30.59 47.48 -8.90
N GLN A 125 31.87 47.10 -9.01
CA GLN A 125 32.97 48.05 -8.99
C GLN A 125 33.63 48.04 -10.36
N LEU A 126 33.20 48.98 -11.19
CA LEU A 126 33.94 49.42 -12.37
C LEU A 126 35.33 49.90 -11.91
N ARG A 127 36.38 49.22 -12.36
CA ARG A 127 37.73 49.79 -12.44
C ARG A 127 38.39 49.34 -13.74
N ALA A 128 39.09 50.30 -14.32
CA ALA A 128 39.54 50.36 -15.70
C ALA A 128 40.69 49.40 -16.05
N CYS A 129 40.66 48.98 -17.31
CA CYS A 129 41.75 48.64 -18.25
C CYS A 129 43.06 48.00 -17.76
N GLY A 130 43.42 46.86 -18.39
CA GLY A 130 44.80 46.53 -18.71
C GLY A 130 45.13 45.03 -18.86
N ILE A 131 45.52 44.62 -20.08
CA ILE A 131 46.40 43.48 -20.47
C ILE A 131 45.72 42.13 -20.85
N PRO A 132 46.23 41.38 -21.86
CA PRO A 132 45.45 40.51 -22.75
C PRO A 132 45.55 39.00 -22.49
N SER A 133 44.68 38.26 -23.21
CA SER A 133 44.53 36.81 -23.38
C SER A 133 45.71 35.90 -22.99
N SER A 134 45.45 34.88 -22.18
CA SER A 134 45.67 33.45 -22.48
C SER A 134 45.21 32.56 -21.32
N THR A 135 44.61 31.40 -21.65
CA THR A 135 44.20 30.31 -20.73
C THR A 135 43.08 30.61 -19.72
N LEU A 136 41.84 30.59 -20.21
CA LEU A 136 40.71 30.13 -19.42
C LEU A 136 40.31 28.75 -19.95
N THR A 137 40.77 27.71 -19.26
CA THR A 137 40.12 26.40 -19.29
C THR A 137 38.63 26.62 -18.96
N PRO A 138 37.68 26.04 -19.72
CA PRO A 138 36.29 26.09 -19.31
C PRO A 138 36.19 25.27 -18.01
N ALA A 139 35.90 25.94 -16.90
CA ALA A 139 35.47 25.26 -15.69
C ALA A 139 34.16 24.52 -16.03
N PRO A 140 34.06 23.20 -15.83
CA PRO A 140 32.82 22.48 -16.04
C PRO A 140 31.92 22.81 -14.84
N THR A 141 31.15 23.87 -14.93
CA THR A 141 30.10 24.19 -13.96
C THR A 141 28.75 23.98 -14.62
N ASP A 142 28.47 22.72 -14.96
CA ASP A 142 27.11 22.22 -15.09
C ASP A 142 27.09 20.91 -14.29
N THR A 143 26.55 20.95 -13.08
CA THR A 143 26.17 19.73 -12.36
C THR A 143 24.97 19.12 -13.08
N LEU A 144 25.25 18.49 -14.23
CA LEU A 144 24.32 17.69 -14.99
C LEU A 144 23.99 16.44 -14.17
N LYS A 145 22.71 16.03 -14.16
CA LYS A 145 22.32 14.70 -13.71
C LYS A 145 23.27 13.67 -14.33
N THR A 146 23.76 12.75 -13.52
CA THR A 146 24.57 11.66 -14.07
C THR A 146 23.66 10.75 -14.91
N ALA A 147 24.21 10.13 -15.95
CA ALA A 147 23.48 9.11 -16.70
C ALA A 147 22.99 7.95 -15.80
N GLU A 148 23.64 7.77 -14.65
CA GLU A 148 23.25 6.83 -13.60
C GLU A 148 21.99 7.29 -12.86
N ASP A 149 21.87 8.58 -12.54
CA ASP A 149 20.67 9.17 -11.92
C ASP A 149 19.46 9.09 -12.87
N GLU A 150 19.64 9.42 -14.15
CA GLU A 150 18.57 9.31 -15.16
C GLU A 150 18.09 7.87 -15.33
N LYS A 151 19.03 6.91 -15.36
CA LYS A 151 18.70 5.49 -15.42
C LYS A 151 17.97 5.02 -14.16
N ALA A 152 18.37 5.49 -12.98
CA ALA A 152 17.69 5.17 -11.73
C ALA A 152 16.26 5.72 -11.70
N GLU A 153 16.02 6.93 -12.18
CA GLU A 153 14.68 7.50 -12.29
C GLU A 153 13.78 6.71 -13.26
N GLN A 154 14.31 6.34 -14.43
CA GLN A 154 13.57 5.52 -15.40
C GLN A 154 13.18 4.16 -14.80
N GLU A 155 14.08 3.53 -14.05
CA GLU A 155 13.80 2.26 -13.37
C GLU A 155 12.74 2.43 -12.27
N ILE A 156 12.79 3.51 -11.48
CA ILE A 156 11.75 3.79 -10.48
C ILE A 156 10.37 3.99 -11.14
N LEU A 157 10.31 4.72 -12.25
CA LEU A 157 9.07 4.93 -13.01
C LEU A 157 8.51 3.62 -13.55
N LYS A 158 9.37 2.73 -14.05
CA LYS A 158 8.97 1.39 -14.49
C LYS A 158 8.36 0.59 -13.33
N GLN A 159 9.00 0.59 -12.15
CA GLN A 159 8.48 -0.09 -10.96
C GLN A 159 7.14 0.51 -10.48
N LEU A 160 6.96 1.83 -10.58
CA LEU A 160 5.68 2.48 -10.28
C LEU A 160 4.55 2.01 -11.21
N VAL A 161 4.83 1.86 -12.51
CA VAL A 161 3.86 1.31 -13.48
C VAL A 161 3.50 -0.13 -13.12
N GLU A 162 4.48 -0.95 -12.73
CA GLU A 162 4.21 -2.31 -12.27
C GLU A 162 3.31 -2.35 -11.02
N VAL A 163 3.50 -1.44 -10.06
CA VAL A 163 2.64 -1.33 -8.87
C VAL A 163 1.20 -0.99 -9.27
N VAL A 164 1.01 -0.04 -10.20
CA VAL A 164 -0.32 0.32 -10.72
C VAL A 164 -0.97 -0.88 -11.42
N ASN A 165 -0.24 -1.59 -12.27
CA ASN A 165 -0.75 -2.80 -12.93
C ASN A 165 -1.17 -3.88 -11.93
N LYS A 166 -0.38 -4.12 -10.89
CA LYS A 166 -0.73 -5.06 -9.82
C LYS A 166 -2.02 -4.65 -9.09
N ARG A 167 -2.23 -3.35 -8.83
CA ARG A 167 -3.50 -2.87 -8.24
C ARG A 167 -4.69 -3.06 -9.18
N ASN A 168 -4.51 -2.82 -10.48
CA ASN A 168 -5.57 -3.05 -11.46
C ASN A 168 -6.05 -4.51 -11.46
N VAL A 169 -5.14 -5.47 -11.30
CA VAL A 169 -5.49 -6.88 -11.14
C VAL A 169 -6.33 -7.11 -9.87
N LEU A 170 -5.97 -6.49 -8.74
CA LEU A 170 -6.77 -6.62 -7.51
C LEU A 170 -8.18 -6.04 -7.66
N ILE A 171 -8.31 -4.89 -8.32
CA ILE A 171 -9.60 -4.27 -8.61
C ILE A 171 -10.46 -5.19 -9.49
N GLN A 172 -9.86 -5.81 -10.51
CA GLN A 172 -10.56 -6.79 -11.35
C GLN A 172 -11.04 -8.00 -10.55
N LEU A 173 -10.19 -8.55 -9.68
CA LEU A 173 -10.57 -9.67 -8.81
C LEU A 173 -11.74 -9.32 -7.87
N GLN A 174 -11.73 -8.11 -7.29
CA GLN A 174 -12.84 -7.64 -6.46
C GLN A 174 -14.14 -7.50 -7.26
N GLU A 175 -14.05 -6.98 -8.48
CA GLU A 175 -15.22 -6.82 -9.34
C GLU A 175 -15.78 -8.16 -9.82
N GLU A 176 -14.91 -9.11 -10.20
CA GLU A 176 -15.31 -10.47 -10.54
C GLU A 176 -16.00 -11.17 -9.37
N LYS A 177 -15.44 -11.05 -8.16
CA LYS A 177 -16.06 -11.56 -6.94
C LYS A 177 -17.43 -10.94 -6.71
N ARG A 178 -17.55 -9.61 -6.79
CA ARG A 178 -18.82 -8.87 -6.65
C ARG A 178 -19.87 -9.32 -7.65
N LEU A 179 -19.47 -9.61 -8.90
CA LEU A 179 -20.37 -10.10 -9.95
C LEU A 179 -20.78 -11.56 -9.74
N SER A 180 -19.93 -12.39 -9.13
CA SER A 180 -20.24 -13.80 -8.83
C SER A 180 -21.25 -13.98 -7.68
N GLU A 181 -21.43 -12.93 -6.86
CA GLU A 181 -22.36 -12.91 -5.72
C GLU A 181 -23.75 -12.32 -6.07
N LEU A 182 -23.96 -11.86 -7.31
CA LEU A 182 -25.25 -11.35 -7.86
C LEU A 182 -26.06 -12.47 -8.55
#